data_AF-D9W1Q1-F1
#
_entry.id   AF-D9W1Q1-F1
#
_cell.length_a   1.000
_cell.length_b   1.000
_cell.length_c   1.000
_cell.angle_alpha   90.00
_cell.angle_beta   90.00
_cell.angle_gamma   90.00
#
_symmetry.space_group_name_H-M   'P 1'
#
loop_
_entity.id
_entity.type
_entity.pdbx_description
1 polymer ?
#
loop_
_entity_poly.entity_id
_entity_poly.type
_entity_poly.pdbx_seq_one_letter_code
_entity_poly.pdbx_strand_id
1 'polypeptide(L)'
;MAQFHQHGGGWALGSRGRAEREAHDRYTRAWQAAHAAEQERLRQLAAYRQQYDQWAAEQLAGIRRHNGGLSDLAGSLRAGEPDAVVEYFSAALYASTAWPGELPRQVSAAYDPAARQLVLDWELPRYEVVPEVKAVRYMPSTDQDRETARPATQRRALYRDLLAQCLLLVLRELYAADEFGALESVVVNGFVDDHDPVTGREAQLVLATVQAGHGAFSGLRLEQVSAVDCLVEGLRGQLSARPDQLTGVRAGRRPGEVGGDVVSHGGHVAGDDDEPDLFQMDPIAFENLVAELFRAMGMEAVTTQRSGDGGVDVEAVDPAPIRGGRIVVQVKRYRNTVPPTAVRDLYGTVQDKGANKGVLVTTASFGPGSYTFANGKPLELVPGAELVELLHRYGLRGRLGGGSVPAQRTSGAAAGTAVRPAPAPAAGPAGTPTLVELPPVPADRNVLGMTWSGGVSLDVCALVCEGGRVLSEDHFVFFNNPSTPDGAVRSRPHSAPDKAAVEVGFDDLPRHADRLVLVAAVDPEVNPDADLAGFTDARIRLLDASGAEIDQLEVSDGRAGETALVLGSFRRRPNGDWKFVIGGKGYRGGLEALLGDFGVEVA
;
A
#
# COMPACT_ATOMS: atom_id res chain seq x y z
N MET A 1 -99.97 -20.97 34.13
CA MET A 1 -99.52 -21.15 35.52
C MET A 1 -98.04 -20.82 35.59
N ALA A 2 -97.68 -19.92 36.54
CA ALA A 2 -96.37 -19.65 37.16
C ALA A 2 -95.14 -19.37 36.24
N GLN A 3 -94.26 -18.40 36.49
CA GLN A 3 -94.13 -17.30 37.45
C GLN A 3 -93.18 -16.27 36.82
N PHE A 4 -93.49 -14.98 36.99
CA PHE A 4 -92.60 -13.86 36.70
C PHE A 4 -91.45 -13.81 37.73
N HIS A 5 -90.21 -13.67 37.27
CA HIS A 5 -89.15 -12.97 38.01
C HIS A 5 -88.36 -12.05 37.07
N GLN A 6 -88.65 -10.74 37.18
CA GLN A 6 -87.74 -9.66 36.81
C GLN A 6 -86.53 -9.66 37.74
N HIS A 7 -85.32 -9.55 37.21
CA HIS A 7 -84.15 -8.79 37.73
C HIS A 7 -83.40 -8.40 36.43
N GLY A 8 -83.11 -7.15 36.06
CA GLY A 8 -82.77 -5.96 36.82
C GLY A 8 -81.54 -5.39 36.12
N GLY A 9 -81.68 -4.31 35.35
CA GLY A 9 -80.60 -3.71 34.56
C GLY A 9 -79.53 -3.05 35.43
N GLY A 10 -78.29 -3.00 34.93
CA GLY A 10 -77.24 -2.22 35.59
C GLY A 10 -75.78 -2.61 35.31
N TRP A 11 -75.37 -2.81 34.05
CA TRP A 11 -73.95 -3.10 33.71
C TRP A 11 -73.50 -2.42 32.40
N ALA A 12 -73.51 -1.09 32.30
CA ALA A 12 -73.00 -0.45 31.06
C ALA A 12 -72.34 0.94 31.16
N LEU A 13 -72.33 1.63 32.31
CA LEU A 13 -71.77 3.00 32.41
C LEU A 13 -70.42 3.08 33.16
N GLY A 14 -70.23 2.31 34.24
CA GLY A 14 -68.98 2.31 35.02
C GLY A 14 -67.81 1.51 34.43
N SER A 15 -68.07 0.64 33.44
CA SER A 15 -67.05 -0.15 32.73
C SER A 15 -66.48 0.65 31.55
N ARG A 16 -67.32 1.37 30.79
CA ARG A 16 -66.90 2.26 29.69
C ARG A 16 -65.98 3.38 30.17
N GLY A 17 -66.36 4.10 31.23
CA GLY A 17 -65.52 5.18 31.77
C GLY A 17 -64.23 4.72 32.46
N ARG A 18 -64.08 3.42 32.79
CA ARG A 18 -62.79 2.85 33.22
C ARG A 18 -61.92 2.49 32.02
N ALA A 19 -62.50 1.86 31.01
CA ALA A 19 -61.81 1.54 29.76
C ALA A 19 -61.31 2.80 29.01
N GLU A 20 -62.08 3.89 29.02
CA GLU A 20 -61.66 5.18 28.42
C GLU A 20 -60.49 5.81 29.16
N ARG A 21 -60.48 5.76 30.50
CA ARG A 21 -59.36 6.26 31.31
C ARG A 21 -58.10 5.40 31.11
N GLU A 22 -58.23 4.09 31.11
CA GLU A 22 -57.10 3.18 30.81
C GLU A 22 -56.57 3.34 29.38
N ALA A 23 -57.42 3.63 28.41
CA ALA A 23 -57.01 3.95 27.04
C ALA A 23 -56.29 5.29 26.97
N HIS A 24 -56.79 6.32 27.65
CA HIS A 24 -56.15 7.63 27.74
C HIS A 24 -54.79 7.56 28.43
N ASP A 25 -54.67 6.85 29.55
CA ASP A 25 -53.41 6.68 30.28
C ASP A 25 -52.38 5.86 29.48
N ARG A 26 -52.84 4.89 28.69
CA ARG A 26 -51.95 4.16 27.76
C ARG A 26 -51.49 5.04 26.61
N TYR A 27 -52.38 5.83 26.02
CA TYR A 27 -52.04 6.79 24.96
C TYR A 27 -51.03 7.84 25.47
N THR A 28 -51.29 8.45 26.63
CA THR A 28 -50.40 9.47 27.21
C THR A 28 -49.03 8.90 27.53
N ARG A 29 -48.95 7.68 28.09
CA ARG A 29 -47.66 7.00 28.32
C ARG A 29 -46.94 6.67 27.02
N ALA A 30 -47.66 6.17 26.01
CA ALA A 30 -47.07 5.87 24.71
C ALA A 30 -46.58 7.13 23.99
N TRP A 31 -47.32 8.23 24.09
CA TRP A 31 -46.95 9.54 23.53
C TRP A 31 -45.72 10.12 24.22
N GLN A 32 -45.66 10.08 25.56
CA GLN A 32 -44.48 10.52 26.32
C GLN A 32 -43.24 9.67 26.00
N ALA A 33 -43.40 8.35 25.90
CA ALA A 33 -42.32 7.44 25.52
C ALA A 33 -41.81 7.71 24.11
N ALA A 34 -42.71 7.93 23.14
CA ALA A 34 -42.34 8.28 21.77
C ALA A 34 -41.62 9.64 21.70
N HIS A 35 -42.08 10.64 22.46
CA HIS A 35 -41.45 11.96 22.50
C HIS A 35 -40.06 11.91 23.14
N ALA A 36 -39.88 11.13 24.21
CA ALA A 36 -38.57 10.89 24.82
C ALA A 36 -37.61 10.17 23.88
N ALA A 37 -38.10 9.16 23.15
CA ALA A 37 -37.30 8.43 22.15
C ALA A 37 -36.86 9.35 20.99
N GLU A 38 -37.73 10.24 20.51
CA GLU A 38 -37.36 11.19 19.46
C GLU A 38 -36.34 12.23 19.94
N GLN A 39 -36.49 12.74 21.17
CA GLN A 39 -35.49 13.65 21.74
C GLN A 39 -34.13 12.97 21.91
N GLU A 40 -34.11 11.70 22.31
CA GLU A 40 -32.88 10.92 22.43
C GLU A 40 -32.24 10.68 21.06
N ARG A 41 -33.03 10.32 20.04
CA ARG A 41 -32.55 10.17 18.65
C ARG A 41 -31.92 11.46 18.12
N LEU A 42 -32.54 12.62 18.39
CA LEU A 42 -32.03 13.93 17.97
C LEU A 42 -30.72 14.28 18.69
N ARG A 43 -30.58 13.96 19.98
CA ARG A 43 -29.32 14.14 20.72
C ARG A 43 -28.21 13.26 20.17
N GLN A 44 -28.51 11.99 19.89
CA GLN A 44 -27.56 11.06 19.30
C GLN A 44 -27.12 11.51 17.90
N LEU A 45 -28.05 11.99 17.06
CA LEU A 45 -27.72 12.53 15.75
C LEU A 45 -26.85 13.78 15.84
N ALA A 46 -27.14 14.69 16.78
CA ALA A 46 -26.33 15.90 16.99
C ALA A 46 -24.92 15.57 17.46
N ALA A 47 -24.79 14.63 18.41
CA ALA A 47 -23.49 14.14 18.88
C ALA A 47 -22.69 13.48 17.75
N TYR A 48 -23.34 12.65 16.93
CA TYR A 48 -22.69 12.00 15.80
C TYR A 48 -22.22 13.01 14.74
N ARG A 49 -23.04 14.02 14.42
CA ARG A 49 -22.63 15.10 13.50
C ARG A 49 -21.43 15.87 14.03
N GLN A 50 -21.44 16.22 15.32
CA GLN A 50 -20.30 16.90 15.94
C GLN A 50 -19.02 16.05 15.89
N GLN A 51 -19.11 14.75 16.12
CA GLN A 51 -17.98 13.82 16.01
C GLN A 51 -17.46 13.72 14.57
N TYR A 52 -18.36 13.62 13.59
CA TYR A 52 -18.00 13.60 12.19
C TYR A 52 -17.30 14.89 11.76
N ASP A 53 -17.83 16.05 12.16
CA ASP A 53 -17.24 17.36 11.84
C ASP A 53 -15.84 17.52 12.46
N GLN A 54 -15.65 17.04 13.69
CA GLN A 54 -14.33 17.02 14.35
C GLN A 54 -13.35 16.12 13.61
N TRP A 55 -13.76 14.89 13.28
CA TRP A 55 -12.94 13.95 12.52
C TRP A 55 -12.57 14.52 11.14
N ALA A 56 -13.53 15.08 10.41
CA ALA A 56 -13.30 15.69 9.10
C ALA A 56 -12.34 16.88 9.19
N ALA A 57 -12.49 17.72 10.22
CA ALA A 57 -11.58 18.84 10.46
C ALA A 57 -10.15 18.37 10.77
N GLU A 58 -9.98 17.30 11.54
CA GLU A 58 -8.68 16.70 11.82
C GLU A 58 -8.02 16.13 10.56
N GLN A 59 -8.79 15.41 9.72
CA GLN A 59 -8.27 14.88 8.45
C GLN A 59 -7.85 16.02 7.51
N LEU A 60 -8.68 17.05 7.35
CA LEU A 60 -8.36 18.22 6.54
C LEU A 60 -7.13 18.97 7.07
N ALA A 61 -6.98 19.09 8.40
CA ALA A 61 -5.80 19.68 9.00
C ALA A 61 -4.54 18.85 8.73
N GLY A 62 -4.65 17.51 8.74
CA GLY A 62 -3.58 16.59 8.34
C GLY A 62 -3.14 16.80 6.89
N ILE A 63 -4.10 16.81 5.95
CA ILE A 63 -3.83 17.06 4.53
C ILE A 63 -3.18 18.43 4.32
N ARG A 64 -3.68 19.47 4.99
CA ARG A 64 -3.08 20.82 4.89
C ARG A 64 -1.65 20.88 5.42
N ARG A 65 -1.35 20.20 6.52
CA ARG A 65 0.02 20.11 7.04
C ARG A 65 0.94 19.38 6.06
N HIS A 66 0.49 18.28 5.48
CA HIS A 66 1.25 17.54 4.49
C HIS A 66 1.54 18.39 3.24
N ASN A 67 0.50 19.04 2.67
CA ASN A 67 0.65 19.92 1.52
C ASN A 67 1.52 21.14 1.83
N GLY A 68 1.46 21.65 3.06
CA GLY A 68 2.36 22.69 3.56
C GLY A 68 3.81 22.21 3.52
N GLY A 69 4.09 21.04 4.09
CA GLY A 69 5.43 20.43 4.05
C GLY A 69 5.98 20.19 2.64
N LEU A 70 5.14 19.73 1.70
CA LEU A 70 5.55 19.60 0.29
C LEU A 70 5.86 20.96 -0.36
N SER A 71 5.09 21.99 -0.01
CA SER A 71 5.33 23.35 -0.51
C SER A 71 6.62 23.94 0.06
N ASP A 72 6.90 23.68 1.34
CA ASP A 72 8.13 24.10 2.02
C ASP A 72 9.34 23.38 1.41
N LEU A 73 9.28 22.05 1.23
CA LEU A 73 10.34 21.27 0.56
C LEU A 73 10.60 21.77 -0.87
N ALA A 74 9.55 22.03 -1.65
CA ALA A 74 9.69 22.61 -2.98
C ALA A 74 10.30 24.02 -2.94
N GLY A 75 9.99 24.81 -1.91
CA GLY A 75 10.61 26.11 -1.66
C GLY A 75 12.11 26.00 -1.37
N SER A 76 12.49 25.14 -0.43
CA SER A 76 13.88 24.85 -0.06
C SER A 76 14.70 24.28 -1.21
N LEU A 77 14.11 23.38 -2.01
CA LEU A 77 14.74 22.84 -3.23
C LEU A 77 15.04 23.93 -4.26
N ARG A 78 14.07 24.84 -4.51
CA ARG A 78 14.29 26.01 -5.41
C ARG A 78 15.32 26.98 -4.87
N ALA A 79 15.40 27.13 -3.55
CA ALA A 79 16.42 27.94 -2.89
C ALA A 79 17.82 27.28 -2.93
N GLY A 80 17.91 25.99 -3.28
CA GLY A 80 19.15 25.24 -3.33
C GLY A 80 19.69 24.89 -1.94
N GLU A 81 18.81 24.71 -0.96
CA GLU A 81 19.20 24.28 0.39
C GLU A 81 19.77 22.84 0.35
N PRO A 82 20.97 22.58 0.90
CA PRO A 82 21.64 21.29 0.77
C PRO A 82 20.80 20.08 1.18
N ASP A 83 20.16 20.15 2.35
CA ASP A 83 19.40 19.02 2.90
C ASP A 83 18.19 18.67 2.02
N ALA A 84 17.44 19.70 1.58
CA ALA A 84 16.28 19.53 0.71
C ALA A 84 16.67 18.99 -0.68
N VAL A 85 17.80 19.45 -1.23
CA VAL A 85 18.33 18.95 -2.50
C VAL A 85 18.72 17.49 -2.38
N VAL A 86 19.46 17.13 -1.33
CA VAL A 86 19.88 15.74 -1.09
C VAL A 86 18.67 14.83 -0.86
N GLU A 87 17.72 15.23 -0.01
CA GLU A 87 16.50 14.47 0.27
C GLU A 87 15.69 14.22 -1.00
N TYR A 88 15.44 15.28 -1.78
CA TYR A 88 14.66 15.19 -3.02
C TYR A 88 15.30 14.23 -4.04
N PHE A 89 16.59 14.40 -4.32
CA PHE A 89 17.27 13.58 -5.32
C PHE A 89 17.51 12.15 -4.86
N SER A 90 17.75 11.92 -3.56
CA SER A 90 17.76 10.57 -2.99
C SER A 90 16.39 9.91 -3.15
N ALA A 91 15.30 10.61 -2.79
CA ALA A 91 13.93 10.08 -2.96
C ALA A 91 13.61 9.75 -4.43
N ALA A 92 14.05 10.60 -5.38
CA ALA A 92 13.88 10.35 -6.80
C ALA A 92 14.60 9.06 -7.25
N LEU A 93 15.82 8.81 -6.78
CA LEU A 93 16.55 7.57 -7.07
C LEU A 93 15.86 6.33 -6.49
N TYR A 94 15.29 6.43 -5.28
CA TYR A 94 14.56 5.31 -4.67
C TYR A 94 13.20 5.04 -5.32
N ALA A 95 12.49 6.09 -5.73
CA ALA A 95 11.21 6.00 -6.41
C ALA A 95 11.34 5.50 -7.87
N SER A 96 12.55 5.53 -8.44
CA SER A 96 12.78 5.10 -9.81
C SER A 96 12.42 3.61 -10.01
N THR A 97 11.51 3.37 -10.94
CA THR A 97 11.16 2.03 -11.43
C THR A 97 12.15 1.50 -12.46
N ALA A 98 13.07 2.34 -12.95
CA ALA A 98 14.05 1.96 -13.97
C ALA A 98 15.19 1.12 -13.38
N TRP A 99 15.47 1.26 -12.08
CA TRP A 99 16.46 0.45 -11.40
C TRP A 99 15.92 -0.98 -11.17
N PRO A 100 16.66 -2.05 -11.52
CA PRO A 100 16.21 -3.42 -11.27
C PRO A 100 16.14 -3.74 -9.77
N GLY A 101 15.18 -4.56 -9.34
CA GLY A 101 15.00 -4.91 -7.92
C GLY A 101 16.14 -5.73 -7.31
N GLU A 102 16.89 -6.47 -8.13
CA GLU A 102 17.98 -7.36 -7.70
C GLU A 102 19.32 -6.63 -7.48
N LEU A 103 19.43 -5.38 -7.97
CA LEU A 103 20.65 -4.60 -7.83
C LEU A 103 20.64 -3.81 -6.52
N PRO A 104 21.80 -3.62 -5.87
CA PRO A 104 21.91 -2.79 -4.67
C PRO A 104 21.45 -1.35 -4.91
N ARG A 105 21.01 -0.68 -3.85
CA ARG A 105 20.49 0.71 -3.88
C ARG A 105 20.94 1.52 -2.66
N GLN A 106 22.18 1.35 -2.23
CA GLN A 106 22.75 2.20 -1.18
C GLN A 106 23.31 3.48 -1.80
N VAL A 107 23.00 4.61 -1.17
CA VAL A 107 23.44 5.93 -1.62
C VAL A 107 23.92 6.77 -0.45
N SER A 108 25.03 7.46 -0.66
CA SER A 108 25.48 8.55 0.21
C SER A 108 25.60 9.80 -0.64
N ALA A 109 25.02 10.91 -0.21
CA ALA A 109 24.98 12.11 -1.02
C ALA A 109 25.27 13.38 -0.21
N ALA A 110 25.89 14.35 -0.88
CA ALA A 110 26.08 15.70 -0.39
C ALA A 110 25.95 16.70 -1.55
N TYR A 111 25.47 17.91 -1.25
CA TYR A 111 25.25 18.95 -2.25
C TYR A 111 26.11 20.18 -1.96
N ASP A 112 26.82 20.65 -2.99
CA ASP A 112 27.57 21.91 -2.98
C ASP A 112 26.69 23.03 -3.57
N PRO A 113 26.14 23.94 -2.75
CA PRO A 113 25.27 24.99 -3.24
C PRO A 113 26.00 26.05 -4.06
N ALA A 114 27.31 26.25 -3.84
CA ALA A 114 28.09 27.25 -4.57
C ALA A 114 28.40 26.80 -6.00
N ALA A 115 28.71 25.50 -6.17
CA ALA A 115 28.97 24.90 -7.47
C ALA A 115 27.72 24.27 -8.11
N ARG A 116 26.58 24.28 -7.41
CA ARG A 116 25.34 23.58 -7.79
C ARG A 116 25.62 22.13 -8.19
N GLN A 117 26.43 21.46 -7.37
CA GLN A 117 26.99 20.16 -7.67
C GLN A 117 26.51 19.13 -6.65
N LEU A 118 25.86 18.08 -7.13
CA LEU A 118 25.50 16.93 -6.30
C LEU A 118 26.60 15.87 -6.40
N VAL A 119 27.10 15.41 -5.26
CA VAL A 119 28.13 14.39 -5.15
C VAL A 119 27.54 13.16 -4.48
N LEU A 120 27.58 12.02 -5.17
CA LEU A 120 27.01 10.77 -4.70
C LEU A 120 28.02 9.64 -4.72
N ASP A 121 28.00 8.83 -3.67
CA ASP A 121 28.55 7.47 -3.66
C ASP A 121 27.38 6.50 -3.81
N TRP A 122 27.44 5.64 -4.83
CA TRP A 122 26.37 4.71 -5.19
C TRP A 122 26.88 3.27 -5.22
N GLU A 123 26.16 2.36 -4.57
CA GLU A 123 26.56 0.95 -4.53
C GLU A 123 26.27 0.26 -5.88
N LEU A 124 27.28 -0.42 -6.39
CA LEU A 124 27.24 -1.18 -7.63
C LEU A 124 27.09 -2.69 -7.34
N PRO A 125 26.45 -3.44 -8.25
CA PRO A 125 26.36 -4.89 -8.10
C PRO A 125 27.74 -5.54 -8.16
N ARG A 126 27.90 -6.66 -7.45
CA ARG A 126 29.09 -7.50 -7.49
C ARG A 126 29.17 -8.31 -8.78
N TYR A 127 30.34 -8.86 -9.07
CA TYR A 127 30.60 -9.65 -10.30
C TYR A 127 29.66 -10.86 -10.48
N GLU A 128 29.14 -11.40 -9.38
CA GLU A 128 28.20 -12.54 -9.35
C GLU A 128 26.89 -12.26 -10.08
N VAL A 129 26.52 -10.98 -10.25
CA VAL A 129 25.34 -10.56 -11.01
C VAL A 129 25.35 -11.05 -12.46
N VAL A 130 26.53 -11.37 -13.01
CA VAL A 130 26.67 -11.94 -14.36
C VAL A 130 26.79 -13.47 -14.26
N PRO A 131 25.74 -14.23 -14.65
CA PRO A 131 25.73 -15.68 -14.50
C PRO A 131 26.91 -16.37 -15.19
N GLU A 132 27.41 -17.43 -14.57
CA GLU A 132 28.45 -18.28 -15.15
C GLU A 132 27.92 -19.12 -16.32
N VAL A 133 26.63 -19.44 -16.28
CA VAL A 133 25.95 -20.25 -17.29
C VAL A 133 25.42 -19.35 -18.40
N LYS A 134 25.76 -19.67 -19.65
CA LYS A 134 25.29 -18.97 -20.84
C LYS A 134 23.92 -19.48 -21.30
N ALA A 135 23.71 -20.78 -21.24
CA ALA A 135 22.48 -21.43 -21.69
C ALA A 135 22.32 -22.79 -21.00
N VAL A 136 21.07 -23.17 -20.76
CA VAL A 136 20.68 -24.49 -20.26
C VAL A 136 19.92 -25.21 -21.36
N ARG A 137 20.28 -26.46 -21.64
CA ARG A 137 19.59 -27.30 -22.62
C ARG A 137 19.14 -28.61 -21.98
N TYR A 138 17.82 -28.79 -21.89
CA TYR A 138 17.24 -30.05 -21.44
C TYR A 138 17.53 -31.18 -22.46
N MET A 139 17.97 -32.34 -21.94
CA MET A 139 18.20 -33.55 -22.70
C MET A 139 17.16 -34.63 -22.36
N PRO A 140 16.13 -34.81 -23.21
CA PRO A 140 15.06 -35.77 -22.95
C PRO A 140 15.53 -37.22 -22.85
N SER A 141 16.64 -37.57 -23.52
CA SER A 141 17.18 -38.94 -23.53
C SER A 141 17.76 -39.38 -22.20
N THR A 142 18.22 -38.43 -21.38
CA THR A 142 18.90 -38.67 -20.10
C THR A 142 18.19 -37.99 -18.94
N ASP A 143 17.07 -37.33 -19.22
CA ASP A 143 16.29 -36.49 -18.30
C ASP A 143 17.17 -35.54 -17.48
N GLN A 144 18.06 -34.82 -18.16
CA GLN A 144 19.09 -33.98 -17.52
C GLN A 144 19.23 -32.64 -18.24
N ASP A 145 19.48 -31.59 -17.46
CA ASP A 145 19.86 -30.28 -17.98
C ASP A 145 21.36 -30.20 -18.23
N ARG A 146 21.75 -29.77 -19.43
CA ARG A 146 23.14 -29.46 -19.76
C ARG A 146 23.37 -27.98 -19.88
N GLU A 147 24.19 -27.51 -18.97
CA GLU A 147 24.65 -26.13 -18.94
C GLU A 147 25.83 -25.92 -19.89
N THR A 148 25.81 -24.79 -20.60
CA THR A 148 26.96 -24.30 -21.36
C THR A 148 27.57 -23.13 -20.63
N ALA A 149 28.82 -23.25 -20.20
CA ALA A 149 29.53 -22.18 -19.50
C ALA A 149 29.73 -20.95 -20.40
N ARG A 150 29.58 -19.76 -19.82
CA ARG A 150 29.87 -18.47 -20.44
C ARG A 150 31.38 -18.20 -20.37
N PRO A 151 32.05 -17.86 -21.48
CA PRO A 151 33.47 -17.53 -21.46
C PRO A 151 33.77 -16.36 -20.51
N ALA A 152 34.86 -16.46 -19.73
CA ALA A 152 35.25 -15.42 -18.77
C ALA A 152 35.43 -14.04 -19.41
N THR A 153 35.93 -13.97 -20.65
CA THR A 153 36.04 -12.69 -21.40
C THR A 153 34.67 -12.07 -21.67
N GLN A 154 33.66 -12.88 -21.99
CA GLN A 154 32.30 -12.39 -22.21
C GLN A 154 31.66 -11.92 -20.89
N ARG A 155 31.86 -12.66 -19.79
CA ARG A 155 31.38 -12.24 -18.45
C ARG A 155 31.96 -10.91 -18.01
N ARG A 156 33.28 -10.73 -18.16
CA ARG A 156 33.97 -9.47 -17.85
C ARG A 156 33.46 -8.30 -18.68
N ALA A 157 33.23 -8.51 -19.98
CA ALA A 157 32.67 -7.48 -20.85
C ALA A 157 31.25 -7.08 -20.43
N LEU A 158 30.37 -8.05 -20.16
CA LEU A 158 29.00 -7.80 -19.68
C LEU A 158 28.98 -7.08 -18.33
N TYR A 159 29.84 -7.49 -17.39
CA TYR A 159 29.90 -6.84 -16.08
C TYR A 159 30.37 -5.40 -16.20
N ARG A 160 31.44 -5.16 -16.97
CA ARG A 160 31.95 -3.79 -17.21
C ARG A 160 30.89 -2.91 -17.89
N ASP A 161 30.13 -3.46 -18.82
CA ASP A 161 29.03 -2.75 -19.49
C ASP A 161 27.88 -2.44 -18.51
N LEU A 162 27.49 -3.40 -17.67
CA LEU A 162 26.49 -3.21 -16.62
C LEU A 162 26.87 -2.08 -15.65
N LEU A 163 28.13 -2.04 -15.18
CA LEU A 163 28.58 -0.97 -14.29
C LEU A 163 28.48 0.41 -14.95
N ALA A 164 28.81 0.51 -16.24
CA ALA A 164 28.65 1.75 -16.98
C ALA A 164 27.18 2.15 -17.14
N GLN A 165 26.30 1.19 -17.44
CA GLN A 165 24.85 1.43 -17.51
C GLN A 165 24.29 1.90 -16.16
N CYS A 166 24.75 1.34 -15.04
CA CYS A 166 24.35 1.77 -13.70
C CYS A 166 24.63 3.26 -13.45
N LEU A 167 25.84 3.73 -13.73
CA LEU A 167 26.20 5.15 -13.56
C LEU A 167 25.40 6.06 -14.49
N LEU A 168 25.23 5.67 -15.75
CA LEU A 168 24.44 6.43 -16.71
C LEU A 168 22.96 6.49 -16.30
N LEU A 169 22.43 5.42 -15.72
CA LEU A 169 21.06 5.37 -15.22
C LEU A 169 20.88 6.30 -14.03
N VAL A 170 21.79 6.30 -13.05
CA VAL A 170 21.76 7.25 -11.92
C VAL A 170 21.77 8.70 -12.43
N LEU A 171 22.67 9.04 -13.36
CA LEU A 171 22.72 10.37 -13.96
C LEU A 171 21.42 10.73 -14.69
N ARG A 172 20.83 9.78 -15.43
CA ARG A 172 19.56 9.97 -16.13
C ARG A 172 18.44 10.29 -15.14
N GLU A 173 18.29 9.51 -14.09
CA GLU A 173 17.22 9.71 -13.11
C GLU A 173 17.36 11.05 -12.38
N LEU A 174 18.58 11.42 -12.00
CA LEU A 174 18.86 12.71 -11.35
C LEU A 174 18.52 13.89 -12.28
N TYR A 175 18.99 13.88 -13.53
CA TYR A 175 18.69 14.96 -14.46
C TYR A 175 17.24 14.97 -14.95
N ALA A 176 16.56 13.82 -14.96
CA ALA A 176 15.13 13.75 -15.26
C ALA A 176 14.28 14.32 -14.11
N ALA A 177 14.72 14.15 -12.87
CA ALA A 177 14.07 14.71 -11.69
C ALA A 177 14.34 16.21 -11.50
N ASP A 178 15.38 16.78 -12.13
CA ASP A 178 15.78 18.18 -11.91
C ASP A 178 14.87 19.20 -12.62
N GLU A 179 13.63 19.35 -12.15
CA GLU A 179 12.65 20.29 -12.70
C GLU A 179 13.03 21.76 -12.44
N PHE A 180 13.66 22.05 -11.30
CA PHE A 180 14.03 23.40 -10.89
C PHE A 180 15.42 23.82 -11.37
N GLY A 181 16.12 22.95 -12.11
CA GLY A 181 17.46 23.16 -12.62
C GLY A 181 18.49 23.34 -11.51
N ALA A 182 18.27 22.74 -10.34
CA ALA A 182 19.12 22.81 -9.15
C ALA A 182 20.55 22.30 -9.43
N LEU A 183 20.73 21.38 -10.39
CA LEU A 183 21.98 20.71 -10.67
C LEU A 183 22.68 21.29 -11.91
N GLU A 184 23.85 21.89 -11.72
CA GLU A 184 24.75 22.23 -12.83
C GLU A 184 25.61 21.03 -13.23
N SER A 185 26.07 20.26 -12.23
CA SER A 185 26.82 19.03 -12.44
C SER A 185 26.56 17.98 -11.37
N VAL A 186 26.81 16.72 -11.72
CA VAL A 186 26.67 15.58 -10.82
C VAL A 186 27.95 14.76 -10.85
N VAL A 187 28.47 14.42 -9.67
CA VAL A 187 29.56 13.47 -9.48
C VAL A 187 28.97 12.18 -8.92
N VAL A 188 29.18 11.06 -9.61
CA VAL A 188 28.76 9.73 -9.15
C VAL A 188 30.00 8.86 -9.00
N ASN A 189 30.25 8.35 -7.80
CA ASN A 189 31.25 7.33 -7.52
C ASN A 189 30.54 6.00 -7.28
N GLY A 190 30.72 5.05 -8.20
CA GLY A 190 30.22 3.69 -8.06
C GLY A 190 31.18 2.84 -7.24
N PHE A 191 30.76 2.38 -6.06
CA PHE A 191 31.56 1.54 -5.17
C PHE A 191 30.97 0.14 -5.02
N VAL A 192 31.81 -0.81 -4.62
CA VAL A 192 31.41 -2.14 -4.16
C VAL A 192 32.02 -2.36 -2.79
N ASP A 193 31.19 -2.80 -1.83
CA ASP A 193 31.68 -3.24 -0.53
C ASP A 193 32.25 -4.65 -0.63
N ASP A 194 33.56 -4.79 -0.43
CA ASP A 194 34.24 -6.07 -0.37
C ASP A 194 35.54 -5.96 0.46
N HIS A 195 36.24 -7.08 0.63
CA HIS A 195 37.55 -7.11 1.24
C HIS A 195 38.59 -6.60 0.23
N ASP A 196 39.37 -5.59 0.62
CA ASP A 196 40.49 -5.14 -0.18
C ASP A 196 41.50 -6.30 -0.33
N PRO A 197 41.81 -6.75 -1.56
CA PRO A 197 42.70 -7.89 -1.77
C PRO A 197 44.14 -7.64 -1.30
N VAL A 198 44.52 -6.38 -1.07
CA VAL A 198 45.85 -6.01 -0.57
C VAL A 198 45.92 -6.03 0.96
N THR A 199 44.88 -5.52 1.63
CA THR A 199 44.89 -5.36 3.09
C THR A 199 44.07 -6.40 3.84
N GLY A 200 43.18 -7.12 3.16
CA GLY A 200 42.24 -8.10 3.71
C GLY A 200 41.16 -7.48 4.60
N ARG A 201 41.04 -6.16 4.63
CA ARG A 201 40.02 -5.43 5.41
C ARG A 201 38.84 -5.09 4.52
N GLU A 202 37.64 -5.07 5.09
CA GLU A 202 36.47 -4.53 4.41
C GLU A 202 36.71 -3.07 4.04
N ALA A 203 36.47 -2.74 2.77
CA ALA A 203 36.67 -1.42 2.22
C ALA A 203 35.67 -1.14 1.09
N GLN A 204 35.30 0.13 0.95
CA GLN A 204 34.52 0.59 -0.21
C GLN A 204 35.46 0.77 -1.40
N LEU A 205 35.38 -0.15 -2.36
CA LEU A 205 36.21 -0.15 -3.56
C LEU A 205 35.48 0.56 -4.69
N VAL A 206 35.93 1.77 -5.04
CA VAL A 206 35.35 2.55 -6.14
C VAL A 206 35.77 1.93 -7.47
N LEU A 207 34.83 1.38 -8.22
CA LEU A 207 35.07 0.73 -9.52
C LEU A 207 34.78 1.63 -10.71
N ALA A 208 33.97 2.66 -10.52
CA ALA A 208 33.67 3.64 -11.54
C ALA A 208 33.44 5.03 -10.93
N THR A 209 33.78 6.08 -11.66
CA THR A 209 33.45 7.46 -11.26
C THR A 209 33.19 8.32 -12.49
N VAL A 210 32.27 9.26 -12.40
CA VAL A 210 31.96 10.20 -13.48
C VAL A 210 31.54 11.54 -12.90
N GLN A 211 32.00 12.63 -13.53
CA GLN A 211 31.47 13.96 -13.31
C GLN A 211 30.85 14.44 -14.61
N ALA A 212 29.53 14.57 -14.65
CA ALA A 212 28.79 14.99 -15.83
C ALA A 212 28.07 16.30 -15.53
N GLY A 213 28.19 17.29 -16.43
CA GLY A 213 27.37 18.51 -16.40
C GLY A 213 26.07 18.32 -17.17
N HIS A 214 25.02 19.04 -16.80
CA HIS A 214 23.69 18.93 -17.42
C HIS A 214 23.75 19.07 -18.96
N GLY A 215 24.47 20.06 -19.47
CA GLY A 215 24.58 20.31 -20.92
C GLY A 215 25.32 19.19 -21.68
N ALA A 216 26.33 18.57 -21.08
CA ALA A 216 27.07 17.47 -21.69
C ALA A 216 26.24 16.17 -21.71
N PHE A 217 25.40 15.95 -20.70
CA PHE A 217 24.59 14.75 -20.56
C PHE A 217 23.27 14.81 -21.36
N SER A 218 22.56 15.94 -21.31
CA SER A 218 21.25 16.12 -21.96
C SER A 218 21.28 15.97 -23.49
N GLY A 219 22.43 16.20 -24.13
CA GLY A 219 22.61 15.97 -25.57
C GLY A 219 22.73 14.51 -25.98
N LEU A 220 22.87 13.58 -25.04
CA LEU A 220 23.12 12.16 -25.31
C LEU A 220 21.80 11.41 -25.56
N ARG A 221 21.82 10.50 -26.54
CA ARG A 221 20.72 9.55 -26.79
C ARG A 221 21.09 8.19 -26.20
N LEU A 222 20.81 7.99 -24.92
CA LEU A 222 21.27 6.82 -24.15
C LEU A 222 20.87 5.47 -24.76
N GLU A 223 19.76 5.40 -25.50
CA GLU A 223 19.32 4.17 -26.18
C GLU A 223 20.24 3.72 -27.33
N GLN A 224 21.08 4.62 -27.85
CA GLN A 224 21.91 4.39 -29.04
C GLN A 224 23.41 4.37 -28.74
N VAL A 225 23.81 4.62 -27.49
CA VAL A 225 25.22 4.68 -27.12
C VAL A 225 25.74 3.33 -26.62
N SER A 226 27.01 3.06 -26.85
CA SER A 226 27.78 2.08 -26.08
C SER A 226 27.99 2.65 -24.69
N ALA A 227 27.49 1.99 -23.64
CA ALA A 227 27.51 2.53 -22.28
C ALA A 227 28.94 2.82 -21.80
N VAL A 228 29.87 1.91 -22.06
CA VAL A 228 31.28 2.08 -21.70
C VAL A 228 31.92 3.27 -22.43
N ASP A 229 31.72 3.39 -23.74
CA ASP A 229 32.32 4.47 -24.53
C ASP A 229 31.68 5.82 -24.17
N CYS A 230 30.36 5.84 -23.93
CA CYS A 230 29.63 7.01 -23.47
C CYS A 230 30.19 7.51 -22.12
N LEU A 231 30.40 6.61 -21.17
CA LEU A 231 30.93 6.95 -19.86
C LEU A 231 32.38 7.43 -19.93
N VAL A 232 33.26 6.66 -20.59
CA VAL A 232 34.72 6.90 -20.56
C VAL A 232 35.15 7.99 -21.55
N GLU A 233 34.69 7.93 -22.79
CA GLU A 233 35.11 8.88 -23.84
C GLU A 233 34.17 10.09 -23.89
N GLY A 234 32.85 9.87 -23.80
CA GLY A 234 31.85 10.92 -23.88
C GLY A 234 31.82 11.83 -22.66
N LEU A 235 31.71 11.24 -21.47
CA LEU A 235 31.63 11.98 -20.20
C LEU A 235 32.96 12.10 -19.47
N ARG A 236 34.05 11.54 -20.02
CA ARG A 236 35.40 11.52 -19.40
C ARG A 236 35.42 10.88 -18.01
N GLY A 237 34.53 9.93 -17.77
CA GLY A 237 34.50 9.12 -16.56
C GLY A 237 35.64 8.11 -16.51
N GLN A 238 35.86 7.54 -15.34
CA GLN A 238 36.80 6.43 -15.13
C GLN A 238 36.00 5.17 -14.83
N LEU A 239 36.40 4.07 -15.45
CA LEU A 239 35.84 2.75 -15.21
C LEU A 239 37.00 1.78 -15.08
N SER A 240 36.94 0.91 -14.06
CA SER A 240 37.94 -0.12 -13.85
C SER A 240 38.16 -0.95 -15.11
N ALA A 241 39.43 -1.20 -15.43
CA ALA A 241 39.79 -2.09 -16.54
C ALA A 241 39.52 -3.57 -16.20
N ARG A 242 39.51 -3.90 -14.90
CA ARG A 242 39.25 -5.25 -14.37
C ARG A 242 38.36 -5.17 -13.13
N PRO A 243 37.08 -4.81 -13.30
CA PRO A 243 36.14 -4.71 -12.19
C PRO A 243 35.88 -6.09 -11.56
N ASP A 244 36.07 -7.19 -12.30
CA ASP A 244 36.02 -8.57 -11.81
C ASP A 244 37.11 -8.91 -10.79
N GLN A 245 38.21 -8.15 -10.77
CA GLN A 245 39.32 -8.28 -9.83
C GLN A 245 39.31 -7.17 -8.77
N LEU A 246 38.20 -6.41 -8.70
CA LEU A 246 38.03 -5.27 -7.78
C LEU A 246 39.18 -4.25 -7.89
N THR A 247 39.74 -4.07 -9.09
CA THR A 247 40.79 -3.07 -9.31
C THR A 247 40.16 -1.68 -9.26
N GLY A 248 40.31 -1.00 -8.13
CA GLY A 248 39.71 0.31 -7.91
C GLY A 248 40.23 1.39 -8.88
N VAL A 249 39.37 2.38 -9.15
CA VAL A 249 39.74 3.64 -9.80
C VAL A 249 39.89 4.74 -8.74
N ARG A 250 40.55 5.84 -9.10
CA ARG A 250 40.64 6.99 -8.20
C ARG A 250 39.26 7.61 -8.09
N ALA A 251 38.70 7.64 -6.89
CA ALA A 251 37.43 8.32 -6.63
C ALA A 251 37.51 9.78 -7.07
N GLY A 252 36.40 10.31 -7.59
CA GLY A 252 36.23 11.74 -7.78
C GLY A 252 36.13 12.46 -6.44
N ARG A 253 35.41 13.58 -6.43
CA ARG A 253 35.00 14.23 -5.16
C ARG A 253 34.07 13.28 -4.40
N ARG A 254 34.26 13.13 -3.09
CA ARG A 254 33.38 12.32 -2.22
C ARG A 254 32.40 13.19 -1.44
N PRO A 255 31.24 12.67 -1.00
CA PRO A 255 30.26 13.42 -0.21
C PRO A 255 30.88 14.11 1.02
N GLY A 256 31.73 13.40 1.77
CA GLY A 256 32.42 13.95 2.95
C GLY A 256 33.39 15.10 2.67
N GLU A 257 33.76 15.36 1.41
CA GLU A 257 34.64 16.45 1.01
C GLU A 257 33.88 17.72 0.58
N VAL A 258 32.53 17.66 0.53
CA VAL A 258 31.69 18.78 0.08
C VAL A 258 31.50 19.83 1.17
N GLY A 259 31.61 19.45 2.45
CA GLY A 259 31.38 20.34 3.58
C GLY A 259 29.89 20.55 3.83
N GLY A 260 29.25 19.55 4.45
CA GLY A 260 27.83 19.50 4.80
C GLY A 260 27.52 18.15 5.47
N ASP A 261 26.35 18.00 6.07
CA ASP A 261 25.93 16.72 6.63
C ASP A 261 25.74 15.71 5.50
N VAL A 262 26.51 14.62 5.55
CA VAL A 262 26.44 13.54 4.57
C VAL A 262 25.23 12.70 4.88
N VAL A 263 24.25 12.68 3.99
CA VAL A 263 23.05 11.87 4.18
C VAL A 263 23.27 10.52 3.49
N SER A 264 23.37 9.47 4.31
CA SER A 264 23.50 8.09 3.84
C SER A 264 22.18 7.35 3.98
N HIS A 265 21.61 6.92 2.87
CA HIS A 265 20.45 6.07 2.82
C HIS A 265 20.90 4.65 2.42
N GLY A 266 20.66 3.67 3.30
CA GLY A 266 20.80 2.25 2.94
C GLY A 266 22.06 1.49 3.38
N GLY A 267 22.86 1.93 4.37
CA GLY A 267 23.85 1.06 5.01
C GLY A 267 25.05 1.77 5.66
N HIS A 268 25.46 1.26 6.83
CA HIS A 268 26.64 1.57 7.65
C HIS A 268 27.29 2.96 7.48
N VAL A 269 26.83 3.93 8.28
CA VAL A 269 27.61 5.12 8.63
C VAL A 269 28.77 4.67 9.52
N ALA A 270 29.98 4.63 8.96
CA ALA A 270 31.20 4.55 9.75
C ALA A 270 31.42 5.91 10.43
N GLY A 271 30.82 6.09 11.61
CA GLY A 271 31.02 7.30 12.40
C GLY A 271 29.87 7.71 13.33
N ASP A 272 29.21 6.78 14.03
CA ASP A 272 28.59 7.08 15.33
C ASP A 272 28.55 5.80 16.18
N ASP A 273 29.53 5.64 17.06
CA ASP A 273 29.84 4.38 17.77
C ASP A 273 28.95 4.13 19.00
N ASP A 274 27.77 4.75 19.10
CA ASP A 274 26.93 4.70 20.32
C ASP A 274 25.44 4.38 20.09
N GLU A 275 25.03 3.97 18.87
CA GLU A 275 23.69 3.42 18.65
C GLU A 275 23.67 1.88 18.76
N PRO A 276 22.93 1.30 19.73
CA PRO A 276 22.88 -0.13 19.92
C PRO A 276 22.22 -0.80 18.72
N ASP A 277 22.92 -1.74 18.10
CA ASP A 277 22.35 -2.59 17.06
C ASP A 277 21.34 -3.56 17.69
N LEU A 278 20.06 -3.38 17.37
CA LEU A 278 18.95 -4.18 17.86
C LEU A 278 19.09 -5.66 17.48
N PHE A 279 19.85 -5.99 16.43
CA PHE A 279 20.19 -7.38 16.09
C PHE A 279 21.26 -8.00 16.99
N GLN A 280 22.17 -7.17 17.52
CA GLN A 280 23.33 -7.62 18.29
C GLN A 280 23.17 -7.44 19.80
N MET A 281 22.22 -6.61 20.24
CA MET A 281 21.98 -6.36 21.66
C MET A 281 21.39 -7.58 22.38
N ASP A 282 21.70 -7.75 23.66
CA ASP A 282 21.20 -8.86 24.48
C ASP A 282 19.65 -8.94 24.49
N PRO A 283 19.04 -10.15 24.45
CA PRO A 283 17.57 -10.27 24.44
C PRO A 283 16.87 -9.57 25.61
N ILE A 284 17.47 -9.61 26.81
CA ILE A 284 16.90 -8.95 28.00
C ILE A 284 17.05 -7.43 27.86
N ALA A 285 18.16 -6.97 27.28
CA ALA A 285 18.34 -5.55 26.98
C ALA A 285 17.35 -5.05 25.92
N PHE A 286 17.00 -5.86 24.93
CA PHE A 286 16.00 -5.54 23.91
C PHE A 286 14.58 -5.50 24.51
N GLU A 287 14.23 -6.47 25.37
CA GLU A 287 12.96 -6.46 26.12
C GLU A 287 12.84 -5.21 27.01
N ASN A 288 13.93 -4.82 27.69
CA ASN A 288 13.97 -3.59 28.48
C ASN A 288 13.84 -2.33 27.62
N LEU A 289 14.48 -2.28 26.45
CA LEU A 289 14.35 -1.15 25.51
C LEU A 289 12.91 -0.98 25.02
N VAL A 290 12.23 -2.09 24.71
CA VAL A 290 10.81 -2.05 24.35
C VAL A 290 9.97 -1.58 25.54
N ALA A 291 10.25 -2.05 26.76
CA ALA A 291 9.55 -1.53 27.94
C ALA A 291 9.79 -0.02 28.18
N GLU A 292 11.01 0.47 27.92
CA GLU A 292 11.34 1.90 27.98
C GLU A 292 10.58 2.71 26.92
N LEU A 293 10.43 2.19 25.70
CA LEU A 293 9.60 2.80 24.65
C LEU A 293 8.15 2.98 25.11
N PHE A 294 7.55 1.93 25.68
CA PHE A 294 6.17 2.03 26.17
C PHE A 294 6.04 3.02 27.34
N ARG A 295 7.06 3.13 28.21
CA ARG A 295 7.10 4.17 29.27
C ARG A 295 7.25 5.58 28.70
N ALA A 296 8.09 5.76 27.68
CA ALA A 296 8.27 7.04 27.00
C ALA A 296 6.98 7.50 26.30
N MET A 297 6.15 6.55 25.88
CA MET A 297 4.80 6.79 25.36
C MET A 297 3.75 7.09 26.45
N GLY A 298 4.14 7.11 27.73
CA GLY A 298 3.26 7.43 28.86
C GLY A 298 2.49 6.24 29.46
N MET A 299 2.88 4.99 29.13
CA MET A 299 2.26 3.78 29.67
C MET A 299 3.05 3.21 30.86
N GLU A 300 2.36 2.51 31.76
CA GLU A 300 3.01 1.79 32.86
C GLU A 300 3.47 0.41 32.37
N ALA A 301 4.73 0.29 31.93
CA ALA A 301 5.30 -0.97 31.42
C ALA A 301 6.27 -1.63 32.40
N VAL A 302 6.14 -2.96 32.59
CA VAL A 302 6.99 -3.80 33.44
C VAL A 302 7.45 -5.03 32.64
N THR A 303 8.75 -5.31 32.66
CA THR A 303 9.32 -6.54 32.09
C THR A 303 8.99 -7.73 32.99
N THR A 304 8.46 -8.81 32.40
CA THR A 304 8.14 -10.05 33.12
C THR A 304 9.38 -10.94 33.21
N GLN A 305 9.60 -11.62 34.34
CA GLN A 305 10.74 -12.54 34.45
C GLN A 305 10.42 -13.88 33.77
N ARG A 306 11.36 -14.38 32.96
CA ARG A 306 11.28 -15.70 32.32
C ARG A 306 11.08 -16.82 33.34
N SER A 307 9.83 -17.28 33.47
CA SER A 307 9.47 -18.69 33.72
C SER A 307 7.96 -18.87 33.61
N GLY A 308 7.50 -19.45 32.50
CA GLY A 308 6.20 -20.14 32.42
C GLY A 308 4.95 -19.31 32.07
N ASP A 309 5.07 -18.12 31.49
CA ASP A 309 3.94 -17.19 31.36
C ASP A 309 3.22 -17.16 29.99
N GLY A 310 3.47 -18.15 29.13
CA GLY A 310 2.86 -18.20 27.79
C GLY A 310 3.51 -17.29 26.76
N GLY A 311 4.68 -16.72 27.05
CA GLY A 311 5.51 -16.01 26.08
C GLY A 311 5.24 -14.51 26.02
N VAL A 312 4.89 -13.89 27.14
CA VAL A 312 4.79 -12.43 27.26
C VAL A 312 6.11 -11.91 27.81
N ASP A 313 6.67 -10.91 27.14
CA ASP A 313 7.98 -10.38 27.50
C ASP A 313 7.85 -9.01 28.22
N VAL A 314 6.79 -8.25 27.92
CA VAL A 314 6.46 -6.99 28.62
C VAL A 314 4.94 -6.91 28.85
N GLU A 315 4.52 -6.54 30.06
CA GLU A 315 3.14 -6.14 30.34
C GLU A 315 3.09 -4.62 30.50
N ALA A 316 2.24 -3.96 29.72
CA ALA A 316 2.02 -2.52 29.76
C ALA A 316 0.56 -2.19 30.11
N VAL A 317 0.34 -1.12 30.86
CA VAL A 317 -1.01 -0.62 31.17
C VAL A 317 -1.12 0.81 30.66
N ASP A 318 -2.09 1.04 29.80
CA ASP A 318 -2.45 2.38 29.35
C ASP A 318 -3.42 3.02 30.37
N PRO A 319 -3.04 4.12 31.05
CA PRO A 319 -3.88 4.78 32.06
C PRO A 319 -5.04 5.60 31.47
N ALA A 320 -5.17 5.69 30.14
CA ALA A 320 -6.21 6.48 29.49
C ALA A 320 -7.63 6.00 29.90
N PRO A 321 -8.51 6.89 30.40
CA PRO A 321 -9.87 6.50 30.76
C PRO A 321 -10.66 6.06 29.51
N ILE A 322 -11.45 4.99 29.65
CA ILE A 322 -12.36 4.39 28.63
C ILE A 322 -11.67 3.49 27.58
N ARG A 323 -10.52 3.90 27.02
CA ARG A 323 -9.80 3.11 25.98
C ARG A 323 -8.52 2.41 26.48
N GLY A 324 -7.99 2.85 27.61
CA GLY A 324 -6.83 2.25 28.25
C GLY A 324 -7.17 0.88 28.85
N GLY A 325 -6.14 0.10 29.14
CA GLY A 325 -6.29 -1.28 29.58
C GLY A 325 -4.97 -2.03 29.59
N ARG A 326 -5.04 -3.33 29.90
CA ARG A 326 -3.85 -4.19 29.92
C ARG A 326 -3.43 -4.53 28.49
N ILE A 327 -2.17 -4.27 28.18
CA ILE A 327 -1.52 -4.56 26.91
C ILE A 327 -0.45 -5.62 27.17
N VAL A 328 -0.52 -6.70 26.40
CA VAL A 328 0.46 -7.78 26.44
C VAL A 328 1.40 -7.60 25.26
N VAL A 329 2.69 -7.45 25.53
CA VAL A 329 3.70 -7.26 24.49
C VAL A 329 4.59 -8.49 24.44
N GLN A 330 4.72 -9.05 23.25
CA GLN A 330 5.64 -10.13 22.96
C GLN A 330 6.74 -9.60 22.05
N VAL A 331 7.98 -9.87 22.43
CA VAL A 331 9.18 -9.37 21.76
C VAL A 331 9.92 -10.56 21.17
N LYS A 332 10.08 -10.56 19.85
CA LYS A 332 10.76 -11.64 19.13
C LYS A 332 11.91 -11.09 18.29
N ARG A 333 13.13 -11.29 18.79
CA ARG A 333 14.36 -11.01 18.03
C ARG A 333 14.62 -12.11 17.01
N TYR A 334 14.15 -11.92 15.78
CA TYR A 334 14.35 -12.85 14.66
C TYR A 334 15.20 -12.21 13.57
N ARG A 335 15.98 -13.05 12.87
CA ARG A 335 16.72 -12.66 11.65
C ARG A 335 15.91 -12.85 10.37
N ASN A 336 14.83 -13.64 10.44
CA ASN A 336 13.98 -14.00 9.31
C ASN A 336 12.52 -13.61 9.60
N THR A 337 11.70 -13.52 8.54
CA THR A 337 10.29 -13.16 8.62
C THR A 337 9.53 -14.01 9.64
N VAL A 338 8.75 -13.34 10.50
CA VAL A 338 8.02 -14.00 11.59
C VAL A 338 6.81 -14.76 11.02
N PRO A 339 6.67 -16.08 11.28
CA PRO A 339 5.58 -16.87 10.73
C PRO A 339 4.23 -16.53 11.39
N PRO A 340 3.10 -16.70 10.69
CA PRO A 340 1.75 -16.41 11.22
C PRO A 340 1.41 -17.19 12.50
N THR A 341 2.09 -18.31 12.78
CA THR A 341 1.90 -19.07 14.03
C THR A 341 2.20 -18.24 15.26
N ALA A 342 3.24 -17.39 15.25
CA ALA A 342 3.58 -16.54 16.39
C ALA A 342 2.49 -15.51 16.70
N VAL A 343 1.82 -14.98 15.67
CA VAL A 343 0.69 -14.04 15.84
C VAL A 343 -0.54 -14.76 16.42
N ARG A 344 -0.77 -16.02 16.00
CA ARG A 344 -1.85 -16.86 16.54
C ARG A 344 -1.61 -17.20 18.01
N ASP A 345 -0.37 -17.52 18.36
CA ASP A 345 0.03 -17.81 19.74
C ASP A 345 -0.17 -16.59 20.64
N LEU A 346 0.27 -15.40 20.19
CA LEU A 346 0.04 -14.14 20.90
C LEU A 346 -1.46 -13.87 21.13
N TYR A 347 -2.31 -14.14 20.13
CA TYR A 347 -3.75 -13.98 20.27
C TYR A 347 -4.34 -14.90 21.34
N GLY A 348 -3.85 -16.14 21.43
CA GLY A 348 -4.21 -17.06 22.51
C GLY A 348 -3.84 -16.48 23.88
N THR A 349 -2.64 -15.91 23.99
CA THR A 349 -2.15 -15.30 25.24
C THR A 349 -2.92 -14.03 25.63
N VAL A 350 -3.34 -13.21 24.67
CA VAL A 350 -4.18 -12.02 24.90
C VAL A 350 -5.54 -12.43 25.49
N GLN A 351 -6.15 -13.50 24.98
CA GLN A 351 -7.41 -14.01 25.50
C GLN A 351 -7.26 -14.67 26.88
N ASP A 352 -6.22 -15.47 27.08
CA ASP A 352 -5.95 -16.15 28.36
C ASP A 352 -5.66 -15.16 29.50
N LYS A 353 -4.85 -14.12 29.23
CA LYS A 353 -4.52 -13.07 30.22
C LYS A 353 -5.59 -11.99 30.36
N GLY A 354 -6.63 -12.01 29.52
CA GLY A 354 -7.70 -10.99 29.51
C GLY A 354 -7.20 -9.59 29.14
N ALA A 355 -6.22 -9.50 28.25
CA ALA A 355 -5.65 -8.23 27.81
C ALA A 355 -6.54 -7.58 26.74
N ASN A 356 -6.60 -6.26 26.75
CA ASN A 356 -7.39 -5.47 25.79
C ASN A 356 -6.71 -5.42 24.41
N LYS A 357 -5.38 -5.59 24.39
CA LYS A 357 -4.57 -5.53 23.17
C LYS A 357 -3.31 -6.37 23.32
N GLY A 358 -2.90 -7.03 22.24
CA GLY A 358 -1.60 -7.68 22.10
C GLY A 358 -0.71 -6.91 21.12
N VAL A 359 0.57 -6.73 21.44
CA VAL A 359 1.55 -6.13 20.53
C VAL A 359 2.67 -7.13 20.29
N LEU A 360 2.96 -7.42 19.03
CA LEU A 360 4.11 -8.25 18.64
C LEU A 360 5.19 -7.36 18.04
N VAL A 361 6.33 -7.28 18.70
CA VAL A 361 7.48 -6.48 18.27
C VAL A 361 8.57 -7.40 17.74
N THR A 362 9.13 -7.11 16.57
CA THR A 362 10.23 -7.90 16.00
C THR A 362 11.29 -7.05 15.31
N THR A 363 12.52 -7.55 15.26
CA THR A 363 13.63 -6.96 14.50
C THR A 363 13.57 -7.29 13.00
N ALA A 364 12.68 -8.20 12.57
CA ALA A 364 12.47 -8.61 11.18
C ALA A 364 11.16 -8.02 10.61
N SER A 365 10.68 -8.55 9.48
CA SER A 365 9.36 -8.24 8.92
C SER A 365 8.34 -9.35 9.25
N PHE A 366 7.04 -9.06 9.12
CA PHE A 366 5.98 -10.06 9.20
C PHE A 366 5.56 -10.52 7.80
N GLY A 367 5.12 -11.78 7.66
CA GLY A 367 4.56 -12.27 6.40
C GLY A 367 3.13 -11.75 6.15
N PRO A 368 2.62 -11.74 4.90
CA PRO A 368 1.26 -11.28 4.58
C PRO A 368 0.14 -11.98 5.39
N GLY A 369 0.29 -13.28 5.64
CA GLY A 369 -0.65 -14.05 6.46
C GLY A 369 -0.68 -13.65 7.95
N SER A 370 0.34 -12.95 8.45
CA SER A 370 0.38 -12.39 9.80
C SER A 370 -0.48 -11.14 9.92
N TYR A 371 -0.44 -10.26 8.90
CA TYR A 371 -1.30 -9.07 8.81
C TYR A 371 -2.77 -9.45 8.60
N THR A 372 -3.02 -10.40 7.71
CA THR A 372 -4.37 -10.94 7.46
C THR A 372 -4.99 -11.53 8.73
N PHE A 373 -4.20 -12.23 9.55
CA PHE A 373 -4.69 -12.78 10.81
C PHE A 373 -4.92 -11.72 11.90
N ALA A 374 -4.10 -10.66 11.93
CA ALA A 374 -4.22 -9.57 12.91
C ALA A 374 -5.38 -8.62 12.58
N ASN A 375 -5.80 -8.52 11.31
CA ASN A 375 -6.89 -7.66 10.88
C ASN A 375 -8.21 -8.00 11.62
N GLY A 376 -8.88 -6.97 12.17
CA GLY A 376 -10.11 -7.12 12.94
C GLY A 376 -9.94 -7.71 14.35
N LYS A 377 -8.71 -8.02 14.80
CA LYS A 377 -8.42 -8.53 16.14
C LYS A 377 -7.70 -7.48 16.99
N PRO A 378 -7.74 -7.59 18.34
CA PRO A 378 -6.98 -6.72 19.24
C PRO A 378 -5.47 -7.03 19.22
N LEU A 379 -4.85 -7.06 18.03
CA LEU A 379 -3.44 -7.35 17.81
C LEU A 379 -2.79 -6.24 16.98
N GLU A 380 -1.59 -5.84 17.35
CA GLU A 380 -0.76 -4.87 16.63
C GLU A 380 0.61 -5.46 16.36
N LEU A 381 1.12 -5.27 15.14
CA LEU A 381 2.37 -5.85 14.66
C LEU A 381 3.34 -4.71 14.38
N VAL A 382 4.47 -4.68 15.09
CA VAL A 382 5.50 -3.64 14.94
C VAL A 382 6.76 -4.28 14.33
N PRO A 383 6.97 -4.14 13.01
CA PRO A 383 8.16 -4.66 12.33
C PRO A 383 9.39 -3.82 12.65
N GLY A 384 10.58 -4.35 12.32
CA GLY A 384 11.86 -3.74 12.71
C GLY A 384 12.07 -2.31 12.23
N ALA A 385 11.66 -2.00 11.00
CA ALA A 385 11.77 -0.64 10.45
C ALA A 385 10.88 0.37 11.22
N GLU A 386 9.64 -0.01 11.51
CA GLU A 386 8.70 0.82 12.29
C GLU A 386 9.14 0.97 13.75
N LEU A 387 9.75 -0.07 14.32
CA LEU A 387 10.33 0.00 15.67
C LEU A 387 11.43 1.06 15.77
N VAL A 388 12.33 1.12 14.78
CA VAL A 388 13.40 2.14 14.74
C VAL A 388 12.83 3.55 14.65
N GLU A 389 11.82 3.76 13.80
CA GLU A 389 11.13 5.05 13.71
C GLU A 389 10.46 5.45 15.04
N LEU A 390 9.82 4.50 15.73
CA LEU A 390 9.18 4.74 17.02
C LEU A 390 10.20 5.07 18.10
N LEU A 391 11.34 4.37 18.14
CA LEU A 391 12.43 4.67 19.08
C LEU A 391 12.91 6.11 18.90
N HIS A 392 13.23 6.53 17.66
CA HIS A 392 13.68 7.89 17.38
C HIS A 392 12.63 8.95 17.72
N ARG A 393 11.36 8.69 17.40
CA ARG A 393 10.24 9.62 17.70
C ARG A 393 10.12 9.93 19.20
N TYR A 394 10.40 8.95 20.05
CA TYR A 394 10.33 9.10 21.51
C TYR A 394 11.70 9.32 22.16
N GLY A 395 12.73 9.65 21.37
CA GLY A 395 14.06 10.04 21.86
C GLY A 395 14.93 8.87 22.35
N LEU A 396 14.59 7.63 21.97
CA LEU A 396 15.35 6.42 22.27
C LEU A 396 16.23 6.02 21.07
N ARG A 397 17.38 5.40 21.33
CA ARG A 397 18.40 5.05 20.33
C ARG A 397 18.31 3.58 19.93
N GLY A 398 18.42 3.26 18.64
CA GLY A 398 18.52 1.87 18.18
C GLY A 398 18.56 1.73 16.66
N ARG A 399 19.48 0.89 16.15
CA ARG A 399 19.67 0.65 14.71
C ARG A 399 19.55 -0.84 14.35
N LEU A 400 19.32 -1.17 13.09
CA LEU A 400 19.32 -2.55 12.59
C LEU A 400 20.56 -2.76 11.69
N GLY A 401 21.60 -3.45 12.18
CA GLY A 401 22.84 -3.72 11.43
C GLY A 401 22.72 -4.84 10.39
N GLY A 402 23.31 -4.64 9.22
CA GLY A 402 23.34 -5.62 8.12
C GLY A 402 24.46 -6.65 8.26
N GLY A 403 24.11 -7.95 8.20
CA GLY A 403 25.07 -9.06 8.21
C GLY A 403 24.47 -10.41 7.80
N SER A 404 24.78 -10.83 6.57
CA SER A 404 24.81 -12.20 5.98
C SER A 404 23.70 -13.22 6.36
N VAL A 405 22.87 -13.57 5.37
CA VAL A 405 22.07 -14.81 5.33
C VAL A 405 22.56 -15.66 4.14
N PRO A 406 22.83 -16.97 4.30
CA PRO A 406 23.22 -17.83 3.20
C PRO A 406 22.07 -18.05 2.21
N ALA A 407 22.43 -18.12 0.94
CA ALA A 407 21.52 -18.25 -0.20
C ALA A 407 20.60 -19.48 -0.12
N GLN A 408 19.30 -19.28 -0.39
CA GLN A 408 18.55 -20.09 -1.36
C GLN A 408 17.18 -19.51 -1.72
N ARG A 409 16.98 -19.34 -3.03
CA ARG A 409 15.75 -19.57 -3.81
C ARG A 409 14.57 -18.59 -3.65
N THR A 410 14.67 -17.50 -4.41
CA THR A 410 13.72 -17.03 -5.45
C THR A 410 12.24 -17.39 -5.31
N SER A 411 11.42 -16.38 -5.01
CA SER A 411 10.10 -16.03 -5.57
C SER A 411 9.61 -14.87 -4.67
N GLY A 412 9.60 -13.61 -5.09
CA GLY A 412 9.07 -13.07 -6.34
C GLY A 412 7.68 -12.49 -6.05
N ALA A 413 7.59 -11.52 -5.13
CA ALA A 413 6.35 -10.82 -4.79
C ALA A 413 6.68 -9.35 -4.51
N ALA A 414 6.11 -8.49 -5.35
CA ALA A 414 6.21 -7.04 -5.32
C ALA A 414 5.32 -6.49 -4.20
N ALA A 415 5.92 -5.65 -3.36
CA ALA A 415 5.25 -4.95 -2.29
C ALA A 415 4.49 -3.74 -2.86
N GLY A 416 3.16 -3.82 -2.86
CA GLY A 416 2.27 -2.68 -2.94
C GLY A 416 2.30 -1.87 -1.65
N THR A 417 2.20 -0.56 -1.83
CA THR A 417 2.34 0.51 -0.83
C THR A 417 1.24 0.44 0.23
N ALA A 418 1.62 0.31 1.50
CA ALA A 418 0.70 0.29 2.63
C ALA A 418 0.15 1.70 2.90
N VAL A 419 -1.10 1.94 2.50
CA VAL A 419 -1.92 3.06 2.98
C VAL A 419 -2.66 2.60 4.24
N ARG A 420 -2.46 3.30 5.36
CA ARG A 420 -3.19 3.07 6.61
C ARG A 420 -4.69 3.38 6.44
N PRO A 421 -5.60 2.52 6.92
CA PRO A 421 -7.04 2.73 6.80
C PRO A 421 -7.55 3.77 7.81
N ALA A 422 -8.48 4.61 7.36
CA ALA A 422 -9.35 5.41 8.21
C ALA A 422 -10.46 4.53 8.83
N PRO A 423 -10.97 4.84 10.03
CA PRO A 423 -12.02 4.05 10.67
C PRO A 423 -13.36 4.19 9.92
N ALA A 424 -14.02 3.05 9.70
CA ALA A 424 -15.30 2.93 9.01
C ALA A 424 -16.45 3.70 9.71
N PRO A 425 -17.31 4.43 8.98
CA PRO A 425 -18.56 4.93 9.52
C PRO A 425 -19.64 3.84 9.47
N ALA A 426 -20.26 3.57 10.61
CA ALA A 426 -21.42 2.70 10.74
C ALA A 426 -22.65 3.26 10.01
N ALA A 427 -23.40 2.36 9.38
CA ALA A 427 -24.66 2.62 8.69
C ALA A 427 -25.70 3.31 9.59
N GLY A 428 -26.23 4.45 9.14
CA GLY A 428 -27.40 5.12 9.68
C GLY A 428 -28.46 5.33 8.58
N PRO A 429 -29.76 5.40 8.91
CA PRO A 429 -30.84 5.20 7.94
C PRO A 429 -31.11 6.44 7.09
N ALA A 430 -31.48 6.15 5.83
CA ALA A 430 -32.16 6.97 4.83
C ALA A 430 -32.59 8.38 5.28
N GLY A 431 -31.85 9.39 4.80
CA GLY A 431 -32.25 10.80 4.80
C GLY A 431 -32.13 11.35 3.38
N THR A 432 -33.20 11.97 2.92
CA THR A 432 -33.45 12.55 1.59
C THR A 432 -32.25 13.36 1.04
N PRO A 433 -31.78 13.13 -0.20
CA PRO A 433 -30.63 13.86 -0.74
C PRO A 433 -31.04 15.29 -1.09
N THR A 434 -30.36 16.27 -0.49
CA THR A 434 -30.38 17.65 -0.97
C THR A 434 -29.33 17.73 -2.07
N LEU A 435 -29.77 18.10 -3.28
CA LEU A 435 -28.95 18.22 -4.48
C LEU A 435 -27.81 19.23 -4.24
N VAL A 436 -26.59 18.72 -4.08
CA VAL A 436 -25.37 19.49 -4.32
C VAL A 436 -25.04 19.30 -5.78
N GLU A 437 -25.22 20.36 -6.56
CA GLU A 437 -24.90 20.40 -7.98
C GLU A 437 -23.37 20.25 -8.14
N LEU A 438 -22.95 19.09 -8.63
CA LEU A 438 -21.56 18.81 -8.99
C LEU A 438 -21.21 19.59 -10.27
N PRO A 439 -19.93 19.99 -10.45
CA PRO A 439 -19.50 20.65 -11.67
C PRO A 439 -19.83 19.79 -12.91
N PRO A 440 -20.21 20.41 -14.03
CA PRO A 440 -20.67 19.67 -15.20
C PRO A 440 -19.58 18.73 -15.71
N VAL A 441 -19.99 17.51 -16.03
CA VAL A 441 -19.18 16.46 -16.63
C VAL A 441 -18.64 16.98 -17.98
N PRO A 442 -17.35 16.80 -18.30
CA PRO A 442 -16.83 17.02 -19.65
C PRO A 442 -17.66 16.21 -20.66
N ALA A 443 -17.91 16.76 -21.85
CA ALA A 443 -18.94 16.28 -22.80
C ALA A 443 -18.70 14.87 -23.42
N ASP A 444 -17.68 14.15 -22.99
CA ASP A 444 -17.14 12.91 -23.58
C ASP A 444 -17.19 11.68 -22.67
N ARG A 445 -17.82 11.77 -21.49
CA ARG A 445 -17.91 10.66 -20.54
C ARG A 445 -19.28 10.01 -20.48
N ASN A 446 -19.29 8.69 -20.37
CA ASN A 446 -20.51 7.86 -20.32
C ASN A 446 -20.69 7.27 -18.92
N VAL A 447 -21.94 7.15 -18.47
CA VAL A 447 -22.30 6.52 -17.21
C VAL A 447 -22.97 5.18 -17.50
N LEU A 448 -22.46 4.11 -16.90
CA LEU A 448 -22.98 2.75 -16.96
C LEU A 448 -23.80 2.50 -15.70
N GLY A 449 -25.11 2.74 -15.79
CA GLY A 449 -26.07 2.42 -14.73
C GLY A 449 -26.45 0.95 -14.78
N MET A 450 -26.51 0.27 -13.63
CA MET A 450 -26.84 -1.15 -13.56
C MET A 450 -28.10 -1.39 -12.76
N THR A 451 -29.00 -2.21 -13.30
CA THR A 451 -30.25 -2.62 -12.65
C THR A 451 -30.35 -4.14 -12.63
N TRP A 452 -30.90 -4.70 -11.54
CA TRP A 452 -31.25 -6.12 -11.45
C TRP A 452 -32.45 -6.32 -10.53
N SER A 453 -33.20 -7.38 -10.75
CA SER A 453 -34.22 -7.93 -9.85
C SER A 453 -33.54 -8.72 -8.72
N GLY A 454 -34.16 -8.77 -7.54
CA GLY A 454 -33.65 -9.48 -6.36
C GLY A 454 -33.12 -8.56 -5.25
N GLY A 455 -33.08 -9.08 -4.01
CA GLY A 455 -32.65 -8.35 -2.81
C GLY A 455 -31.17 -8.53 -2.46
N VAL A 456 -30.38 -9.13 -3.35
CA VAL A 456 -28.95 -9.39 -3.13
C VAL A 456 -28.18 -8.07 -3.26
N SER A 457 -27.39 -7.74 -2.24
CA SER A 457 -26.43 -6.63 -2.27
C SER A 457 -25.18 -7.11 -3.01
N LEU A 458 -24.80 -6.42 -4.06
CA LEU A 458 -23.68 -6.78 -4.93
C LEU A 458 -22.76 -5.61 -5.12
N ASP A 459 -21.46 -5.89 -5.09
CA ASP A 459 -20.43 -4.94 -5.46
C ASP A 459 -20.12 -5.09 -6.94
N VAL A 460 -20.18 -3.96 -7.65
CA VAL A 460 -19.84 -3.87 -9.07
C VAL A 460 -18.42 -3.33 -9.19
N CYS A 461 -17.58 -4.07 -9.88
CA CYS A 461 -16.19 -3.71 -10.13
C CYS A 461 -15.90 -3.60 -11.63
N ALA A 462 -14.89 -2.82 -11.99
CA ALA A 462 -14.42 -2.62 -13.35
C ALA A 462 -12.93 -2.97 -13.46
N LEU A 463 -12.55 -3.71 -14.50
CA LEU A 463 -11.16 -4.11 -14.77
C LEU A 463 -10.73 -3.54 -16.12
N VAL A 464 -9.70 -2.70 -16.15
CA VAL A 464 -9.07 -2.25 -17.40
C VAL A 464 -7.93 -3.20 -17.77
N CYS A 465 -8.01 -3.79 -18.96
CA CYS A 465 -7.17 -4.90 -19.37
C CYS A 465 -6.48 -4.66 -20.72
N GLU A 466 -5.32 -5.30 -20.88
CA GLU A 466 -4.68 -5.59 -22.16
C GLU A 466 -4.74 -7.10 -22.40
N GLY A 467 -5.46 -7.50 -23.45
CA GLY A 467 -5.71 -8.89 -23.78
C GLY A 467 -6.51 -9.60 -22.68
N GLY A 468 -5.86 -10.51 -21.95
CA GLY A 468 -6.47 -11.31 -20.90
C GLY A 468 -6.18 -10.84 -19.47
N ARG A 469 -5.35 -9.80 -19.29
CA ARG A 469 -4.83 -9.40 -17.98
C ARG A 469 -5.15 -7.95 -17.66
N VAL A 470 -5.35 -7.64 -16.38
CA VAL A 470 -5.48 -6.25 -15.90
C VAL A 470 -4.14 -5.53 -16.09
N LEU A 471 -4.18 -4.24 -16.44
CA LEU A 471 -2.98 -3.43 -16.66
C LEU A 471 -2.10 -3.31 -15.41
N SER A 472 -2.72 -3.05 -14.26
CA SER A 472 -2.12 -3.08 -12.93
C SER A 472 -3.23 -3.20 -11.88
N GLU A 473 -2.88 -3.42 -10.62
CA GLU A 473 -3.85 -3.42 -9.51
C GLU A 473 -4.60 -2.08 -9.40
N ASP A 474 -3.94 -0.97 -9.72
CA ASP A 474 -4.58 0.36 -9.71
C ASP A 474 -5.64 0.52 -10.81
N HIS A 475 -5.61 -0.33 -11.85
CA HIS A 475 -6.58 -0.36 -12.95
C HIS A 475 -7.78 -1.28 -12.68
N PHE A 476 -7.89 -1.78 -11.45
CA PHE A 476 -9.07 -2.46 -10.92
C PHE A 476 -9.88 -1.49 -10.06
N VAL A 477 -11.06 -1.09 -10.54
CA VAL A 477 -11.97 -0.18 -9.85
C VAL A 477 -12.98 -0.97 -9.03
N PHE A 478 -12.97 -0.74 -7.71
CA PHE A 478 -13.87 -1.37 -6.73
C PHE A 478 -14.07 -0.41 -5.54
N PHE A 479 -14.76 -0.84 -4.48
CA PHE A 479 -15.10 0.06 -3.37
C PHE A 479 -13.89 0.75 -2.71
N ASN A 480 -12.72 0.09 -2.65
CA ASN A 480 -11.50 0.63 -2.04
C ASN A 480 -10.56 1.31 -3.05
N ASN A 481 -10.83 1.19 -4.35
CA ASN A 481 -10.13 1.89 -5.42
C ASN A 481 -11.16 2.52 -6.37
N PRO A 482 -11.69 3.72 -6.05
CA PRO A 482 -12.85 4.26 -6.73
C PRO A 482 -12.56 4.81 -8.13
N SER A 483 -11.31 4.89 -8.57
CA SER A 483 -10.95 5.34 -9.92
C SER A 483 -9.59 4.82 -10.37
N THR A 484 -9.42 4.66 -11.68
CA THR A 484 -8.11 4.36 -12.29
C THR A 484 -7.14 5.55 -12.17
N PRO A 485 -5.81 5.34 -12.26
CA PRO A 485 -4.81 6.41 -12.10
C PRO A 485 -4.94 7.57 -13.09
N ASP A 486 -5.43 7.27 -14.28
CA ASP A 486 -5.73 8.22 -15.36
C ASP A 486 -7.14 8.83 -15.25
N GLY A 487 -7.96 8.37 -14.28
CA GLY A 487 -9.32 8.81 -14.06
C GLY A 487 -10.28 8.45 -15.20
N ALA A 488 -9.90 7.53 -16.09
CA ALA A 488 -10.71 7.09 -17.23
C ALA A 488 -11.90 6.23 -16.80
N VAL A 489 -11.78 5.45 -15.73
CA VAL A 489 -12.90 4.70 -15.12
C VAL A 489 -13.04 5.09 -13.66
N ARG A 490 -14.26 5.38 -13.22
CA ARG A 490 -14.54 5.71 -11.81
C ARG A 490 -15.88 5.15 -11.33
N SER A 491 -15.94 4.73 -10.07
CA SER A 491 -17.19 4.41 -9.37
C SER A 491 -18.01 5.68 -9.16
N ARG A 492 -19.34 5.58 -9.32
CA ARG A 492 -20.25 6.73 -9.24
C ARG A 492 -21.43 6.37 -8.33
N PRO A 493 -21.92 7.31 -7.51
CA PRO A 493 -23.16 7.09 -6.76
C PRO A 493 -24.29 6.78 -7.74
N HIS A 494 -25.02 5.69 -7.48
CA HIS A 494 -26.15 5.30 -8.31
C HIS A 494 -27.40 6.12 -7.95
N SER A 495 -28.28 6.32 -8.93
CA SER A 495 -29.60 6.92 -8.75
C SER A 495 -30.66 5.94 -9.21
N ALA A 496 -31.77 5.84 -8.48
CA ALA A 496 -32.88 4.98 -8.87
C ALA A 496 -33.32 5.27 -10.32
N PRO A 497 -33.56 4.24 -11.16
CA PRO A 497 -33.72 2.82 -10.80
C PRO A 497 -32.43 2.01 -10.67
N ASP A 498 -31.25 2.59 -10.95
CA ASP A 498 -29.97 1.88 -10.88
C ASP A 498 -29.61 1.53 -9.43
N LYS A 499 -29.02 0.34 -9.26
CA LYS A 499 -28.48 -0.19 -8.00
C LYS A 499 -26.95 -0.09 -7.92
N ALA A 500 -26.27 0.13 -9.04
CA ALA A 500 -24.85 0.46 -9.11
C ALA A 500 -24.58 1.35 -10.35
N ALA A 501 -23.51 2.15 -10.31
CA ALA A 501 -23.13 2.99 -11.44
C ALA A 501 -21.60 3.14 -11.55
N VAL A 502 -21.08 3.08 -12.78
CA VAL A 502 -19.67 3.30 -13.11
C VAL A 502 -19.59 4.30 -14.24
N GLU A 503 -18.72 5.30 -14.13
CA GLU A 503 -18.45 6.26 -15.20
C GLU A 503 -17.18 5.89 -15.96
N VAL A 504 -17.23 6.01 -17.28
CA VAL A 504 -16.18 5.60 -18.21
C VAL A 504 -15.99 6.66 -19.30
N GLY A 505 -14.76 7.17 -19.40
CA GLY A 505 -14.24 7.88 -20.57
C GLY A 505 -13.56 6.90 -21.51
N PHE A 506 -14.28 6.38 -22.51
CA PHE A 506 -13.75 5.38 -23.44
C PHE A 506 -12.58 5.89 -24.31
N ASP A 507 -12.52 7.20 -24.52
CA ASP A 507 -11.44 7.88 -25.25
C ASP A 507 -10.23 8.21 -24.36
N ASP A 508 -10.43 8.25 -23.04
CA ASP A 508 -9.40 8.51 -22.02
C ASP A 508 -8.65 7.24 -21.61
N LEU A 509 -9.16 6.05 -21.94
CA LEU A 509 -8.53 4.78 -21.60
C LEU A 509 -7.11 4.69 -22.20
N PRO A 510 -6.13 4.07 -21.50
CA PRO A 510 -4.76 3.99 -21.98
C PRO A 510 -4.70 3.34 -23.36
N ARG A 511 -3.82 3.82 -24.25
CA ARG A 511 -3.77 3.34 -25.65
C ARG A 511 -3.49 1.84 -25.80
N HIS A 512 -2.88 1.23 -24.79
CA HIS A 512 -2.57 -0.19 -24.70
C HIS A 512 -3.72 -1.01 -24.04
N ALA A 513 -4.74 -0.36 -23.46
CA ALA A 513 -5.96 -1.03 -23.03
C ALA A 513 -6.82 -1.40 -24.24
N ASP A 514 -7.15 -2.68 -24.36
CA ASP A 514 -8.03 -3.18 -25.42
C ASP A 514 -9.37 -3.72 -24.89
N ARG A 515 -9.53 -3.77 -23.56
CA ARG A 515 -10.70 -4.36 -22.92
C ARG A 515 -11.03 -3.70 -21.57
N LEU A 516 -12.31 -3.44 -21.33
CA LEU A 516 -12.88 -3.08 -20.03
C LEU A 516 -13.88 -4.15 -19.62
N VAL A 517 -13.69 -4.80 -18.48
CA VAL A 517 -14.55 -5.88 -17.99
C VAL A 517 -15.35 -5.43 -16.77
N LEU A 518 -16.64 -5.71 -16.75
CA LEU A 518 -17.54 -5.41 -15.64
C LEU A 518 -17.90 -6.69 -14.89
N VAL A 519 -17.80 -6.63 -13.58
CA VAL A 519 -17.95 -7.76 -12.67
C VAL A 519 -18.94 -7.40 -11.57
N ALA A 520 -19.79 -8.34 -11.19
CA ALA A 520 -20.60 -8.27 -9.97
C ALA A 520 -20.17 -9.38 -9.01
N ALA A 521 -19.99 -9.05 -7.73
CA ALA A 521 -19.66 -10.01 -6.69
C ALA A 521 -20.50 -9.79 -5.43
N VAL A 522 -20.77 -10.88 -4.71
CA VAL A 522 -21.37 -10.85 -3.37
C VAL A 522 -20.26 -10.57 -2.36
N ASP A 523 -20.50 -9.66 -1.43
CA ASP A 523 -19.61 -9.45 -0.28
C ASP A 523 -19.89 -10.52 0.81
N PRO A 524 -18.95 -11.46 1.04
CA PRO A 524 -19.12 -12.51 2.03
C PRO A 524 -19.08 -11.99 3.48
N GLU A 525 -18.58 -10.79 3.75
CA GLU A 525 -18.60 -10.18 5.09
C GLU A 525 -19.98 -9.60 5.43
N VAL A 526 -20.71 -9.12 4.42
CA VAL A 526 -22.07 -8.56 4.57
C VAL A 526 -23.13 -9.65 4.57
N ASN A 527 -22.98 -10.69 3.74
CA ASN A 527 -23.91 -11.82 3.73
C ASN A 527 -23.23 -13.14 3.31
N PRO A 528 -22.66 -13.90 4.26
CA PRO A 528 -21.82 -15.07 3.97
C PRO A 528 -22.56 -16.24 3.31
N ASP A 529 -23.90 -16.30 3.44
CA ASP A 529 -24.74 -17.35 2.87
C ASP A 529 -25.42 -16.92 1.55
N ALA A 530 -25.15 -15.70 1.05
CA ALA A 530 -25.76 -15.19 -0.18
C ALA A 530 -25.04 -15.67 -1.43
N ASP A 531 -25.83 -15.97 -2.46
CA ASP A 531 -25.35 -16.32 -3.80
C ASP A 531 -26.07 -15.49 -4.88
N LEU A 532 -25.67 -15.71 -6.13
CA LEU A 532 -26.25 -15.02 -7.28
C LEU A 532 -27.57 -15.63 -7.77
N ALA A 533 -28.21 -16.55 -7.03
CA ALA A 533 -29.50 -17.15 -7.44
C ALA A 533 -30.63 -16.10 -7.56
N GLY A 534 -30.54 -15.02 -6.78
CA GLY A 534 -31.49 -13.92 -6.82
C GLY A 534 -31.17 -12.84 -7.87
N PHE A 535 -30.02 -12.90 -8.53
CA PHE A 535 -29.58 -11.91 -9.52
C PHE A 535 -30.19 -12.22 -10.88
N THR A 536 -31.33 -11.59 -11.18
CA THR A 536 -32.14 -11.84 -12.38
C THR A 536 -32.54 -10.53 -13.06
N ASP A 537 -32.92 -10.57 -14.33
CA ASP A 537 -33.26 -9.38 -15.13
C ASP A 537 -32.16 -8.30 -15.12
N ALA A 538 -30.90 -8.71 -15.07
CA ALA A 538 -29.79 -7.78 -14.98
C ALA A 538 -29.58 -7.03 -16.31
N ARG A 539 -29.42 -5.70 -16.23
CA ARG A 539 -29.22 -4.82 -17.40
C ARG A 539 -28.21 -3.72 -17.08
N ILE A 540 -27.45 -3.31 -18.10
CA ILE A 540 -26.59 -2.13 -18.04
C ILE A 540 -27.17 -1.07 -18.97
N ARG A 541 -27.52 0.10 -18.43
CA ARG A 541 -27.97 1.27 -19.17
C ARG A 541 -26.77 2.18 -19.42
N LEU A 542 -26.52 2.47 -20.69
CA LEU A 542 -25.51 3.43 -21.12
C LEU A 542 -26.17 4.81 -21.15
N LEU A 543 -25.75 5.69 -20.26
CA LEU A 543 -26.23 7.06 -20.12
C LEU A 543 -25.14 8.03 -20.60
N ASP A 544 -25.52 9.10 -21.26
CA ASP A 544 -24.60 10.19 -21.59
C ASP A 544 -24.27 11.05 -20.34
N ALA A 545 -23.37 12.02 -20.51
CA ALA A 545 -22.99 12.98 -19.48
C ALA A 545 -24.17 13.81 -18.92
N SER A 546 -25.28 13.91 -19.65
CA SER A 546 -26.50 14.60 -19.24
C SER A 546 -27.50 13.69 -18.52
N GLY A 547 -27.23 12.39 -18.45
CA GLY A 547 -28.10 11.37 -17.86
C GLY A 547 -29.19 10.85 -18.80
N ALA A 548 -29.12 11.15 -20.10
CA ALA A 548 -30.01 10.59 -21.10
C ALA A 548 -29.56 9.19 -21.50
N GLU A 549 -30.50 8.25 -21.63
CA GLU A 549 -30.22 6.87 -22.03
C GLU A 549 -29.87 6.80 -23.52
N ILE A 550 -28.62 6.40 -23.79
CA ILE A 550 -28.08 6.17 -25.14
C ILE A 550 -28.46 4.76 -25.60
N ASP A 551 -28.26 3.75 -24.75
CA ASP A 551 -28.48 2.35 -25.09
C ASP A 551 -28.69 1.47 -23.84
N GLN A 552 -29.20 0.25 -24.04
CA GLN A 552 -29.37 -0.75 -22.99
C GLN A 552 -28.74 -2.09 -23.39
N LEU A 553 -27.81 -2.55 -22.56
CA LEU A 553 -27.02 -3.76 -22.78
C LEU A 553 -27.57 -4.90 -21.93
N GLU A 554 -27.80 -6.05 -22.57
CA GLU A 554 -28.15 -7.29 -21.89
C GLU A 554 -26.92 -7.90 -21.21
N VAL A 555 -27.08 -8.37 -19.98
CA VAL A 555 -26.03 -9.08 -19.25
C VAL A 555 -26.55 -10.44 -18.78
N SER A 556 -25.64 -11.34 -18.45
CA SER A 556 -26.04 -12.66 -17.94
C SER A 556 -26.63 -12.55 -16.53
N ASP A 557 -27.68 -13.34 -16.28
CA ASP A 557 -28.21 -13.58 -14.95
C ASP A 557 -27.29 -14.50 -14.13
N GLY A 558 -27.44 -14.40 -12.81
CA GLY A 558 -26.72 -15.19 -11.84
C GLY A 558 -27.27 -16.61 -11.69
N ARG A 559 -26.47 -17.50 -11.12
CA ARG A 559 -26.86 -18.89 -10.85
C ARG A 559 -26.62 -19.26 -9.39
N ALA A 560 -27.36 -20.25 -8.93
CA ALA A 560 -27.21 -20.76 -7.57
C ALA A 560 -25.80 -21.30 -7.30
N GLY A 561 -25.25 -20.93 -6.16
CA GLY A 561 -23.90 -21.27 -5.70
C GLY A 561 -22.76 -20.50 -6.36
N GLU A 562 -23.04 -19.53 -7.25
CA GLU A 562 -22.04 -18.58 -7.76
C GLU A 562 -22.05 -17.32 -6.88
N THR A 563 -20.87 -16.79 -6.56
CA THR A 563 -20.67 -15.61 -5.69
C THR A 563 -19.99 -14.45 -6.42
N ALA A 564 -19.49 -14.67 -7.64
CA ALA A 564 -19.06 -13.60 -8.55
C ALA A 564 -19.39 -13.95 -10.02
N LEU A 565 -19.67 -12.92 -10.84
CA LEU A 565 -20.09 -13.05 -12.23
C LEU A 565 -19.53 -11.93 -13.10
N VAL A 566 -18.98 -12.29 -14.26
CA VAL A 566 -18.64 -11.31 -15.31
C VAL A 566 -19.92 -10.91 -16.05
N LEU A 567 -20.35 -9.67 -15.87
CA LEU A 567 -21.53 -9.10 -16.52
C LEU A 567 -21.31 -8.92 -18.03
N GLY A 568 -20.12 -8.44 -18.41
CA GLY A 568 -19.72 -8.28 -19.79
C GLY A 568 -18.41 -7.52 -19.96
N SER A 569 -17.98 -7.37 -21.21
CA SER A 569 -16.74 -6.66 -21.54
C SER A 569 -16.90 -5.76 -22.74
N PHE A 570 -16.43 -4.52 -22.64
CA PHE A 570 -16.20 -3.66 -23.79
C PHE A 570 -14.85 -4.01 -24.40
N ARG A 571 -14.80 -4.18 -25.72
CA ARG A 571 -13.58 -4.51 -26.46
C ARG A 571 -13.34 -3.48 -27.53
N ARG A 572 -12.10 -2.98 -27.62
CA ARG A 572 -11.69 -2.02 -28.62
C ARG A 572 -11.51 -2.71 -29.98
N ARG A 573 -12.14 -2.17 -31.01
CA ARG A 573 -12.00 -2.63 -32.39
C ARG A 573 -10.80 -1.95 -33.07
N PRO A 574 -10.25 -2.53 -34.15
CA PRO A 574 -9.14 -1.92 -34.90
C PRO A 574 -9.44 -0.52 -35.48
N ASN A 575 -10.72 -0.17 -35.66
CA ASN A 575 -11.15 1.14 -36.14
C ASN A 575 -11.27 2.20 -35.02
N GLY A 576 -10.98 1.83 -33.76
CA GLY A 576 -11.03 2.72 -32.60
C GLY A 576 -12.30 2.60 -31.76
N ASP A 577 -13.38 2.02 -32.30
CA ASP A 577 -14.68 1.93 -31.60
C ASP A 577 -14.68 0.83 -30.52
N TRP A 578 -15.47 1.05 -29.46
CA TRP A 578 -15.71 0.04 -28.42
C TRP A 578 -16.97 -0.78 -28.72
N LYS A 579 -16.88 -2.11 -28.58
CA LYS A 579 -18.02 -3.02 -28.70
C LYS A 579 -18.25 -3.76 -27.40
N PHE A 580 -19.48 -3.74 -26.90
CA PHE A 580 -19.89 -4.58 -25.78
C PHE A 580 -20.05 -6.05 -26.22
N VAL A 581 -19.55 -6.95 -25.38
CA VAL A 581 -19.69 -8.40 -25.50
C VAL A 581 -20.21 -8.93 -24.18
N ILE A 582 -21.37 -9.59 -24.25
CA ILE A 582 -22.06 -10.17 -23.09
C ILE A 582 -21.13 -11.19 -22.41
N GLY A 583 -20.98 -11.04 -21.10
CA GLY A 583 -20.27 -11.99 -20.24
C GLY A 583 -21.21 -13.09 -19.78
N GLY A 584 -20.70 -14.12 -19.14
CA GLY A 584 -21.54 -15.22 -18.61
C GLY A 584 -20.78 -16.28 -17.83
N LYS A 585 -19.56 -15.95 -17.39
CA LYS A 585 -18.73 -16.84 -16.59
C LYS A 585 -18.94 -16.49 -15.12
N GLY A 586 -19.62 -17.37 -14.40
CA GLY A 586 -19.80 -17.28 -12.96
C GLY A 586 -18.75 -18.09 -12.20
N TYR A 587 -18.49 -17.67 -10.96
CA TYR A 587 -17.41 -18.17 -10.11
C TYR A 587 -17.99 -18.53 -8.74
N ARG A 588 -17.65 -19.72 -8.25
CA ARG A 588 -18.04 -20.18 -6.90
C ARG A 588 -17.06 -19.75 -5.81
N GLY A 589 -15.81 -19.46 -6.19
CA GLY A 589 -14.76 -19.00 -5.28
C GLY A 589 -14.73 -17.47 -5.10
N GLY A 590 -15.85 -16.79 -5.31
CA GLY A 590 -15.98 -15.35 -5.12
C GLY A 590 -15.15 -14.51 -6.10
N LEU A 591 -14.96 -13.25 -5.71
CA LEU A 591 -14.19 -12.27 -6.47
C LEU A 591 -12.72 -12.69 -6.62
N GLU A 592 -12.16 -13.37 -5.60
CA GLU A 592 -10.79 -13.90 -5.60
C GLU A 592 -10.53 -14.85 -6.78
N ALA A 593 -11.38 -15.86 -6.96
CA ALA A 593 -11.23 -16.81 -8.06
C ALA A 593 -11.40 -16.15 -9.44
N LEU A 594 -12.21 -15.09 -9.52
CA LEU A 594 -12.40 -14.32 -10.75
C LEU A 594 -11.16 -13.48 -11.06
N LEU A 595 -10.60 -12.79 -10.06
CA LEU A 595 -9.43 -11.93 -10.20
C LEU A 595 -8.18 -12.72 -10.62
N GLY A 596 -8.00 -13.93 -10.09
CA GLY A 596 -6.91 -14.83 -10.50
C GLY A 596 -6.92 -15.16 -12.01
N ASP A 597 -8.10 -15.29 -12.63
CA ASP A 597 -8.22 -15.53 -14.08
C ASP A 597 -7.81 -14.31 -14.93
N PHE A 598 -7.93 -13.10 -14.38
CA PHE A 598 -7.48 -11.85 -15.01
C PHE A 598 -6.06 -11.45 -14.61
N GLY A 599 -5.32 -12.35 -13.94
CA GLY A 599 -3.92 -12.15 -13.58
C GLY A 599 -3.69 -11.21 -12.40
N VAL A 600 -4.71 -10.99 -11.56
CA VAL A 600 -4.59 -10.28 -10.29
C VAL A 600 -4.34 -11.33 -9.20
N GLU A 601 -3.18 -11.26 -8.54
CA GLU A 601 -2.87 -12.13 -7.41
C GLU A 601 -3.59 -11.60 -6.17
N VAL A 602 -4.64 -12.29 -5.77
CA VAL A 602 -5.31 -12.05 -4.49
C VAL A 602 -4.61 -12.95 -3.46
N ALA A 603 -3.90 -12.34 -2.52
CA ALA A 603 -3.06 -13.03 -1.53
C ALA A 603 -3.66 -13.02 -0.12
#